data_AF-A0A928PIN9-F1
#
_entry.id   AF-A0A928PIN9-F1
#
_cell.length_a   1.000
_cell.length_b   1.000
_cell.length_c   1.000
_cell.angle_alpha   90.00
_cell.angle_beta   90.00
_cell.angle_gamma   90.00
#
_symmetry.space_group_name_H-M   'P 1'
#
loop_
_entity.id
_entity.type
_entity.pdbx_description
1 polymer ?
#
loop_
_entity_poly.entity_id
_entity_poly.type
_entity_poly.pdbx_seq_one_letter_code
_entity_poly.pdbx_strand_id
1 'polypeptide(L)'
;MNFDSDIKIAGDKPSIDVKRNRLLAGEMGENAGERNNAKYLGRAVAQIFSKDATNFKYEDDGDYEMIVQRRMLLSFTATVGFERYCSDDTDAGIAQKAFIDYLKENNPEILKTSTDTGAFSFYYLAYRRGIEVDRRIGQTFAMLCSHDGDNVYQELGEALYCWFSSVVKEQAEKFCLS
;
A
#
# COMPACT_ATOMS: atom_id res chain seq x y z
N MET A 1 -9.92 9.03 -74.15
CA MET A 1 -9.03 10.20 -74.01
C MET A 1 -9.87 11.44 -73.76
N ASN A 2 -9.84 11.98 -72.55
CA ASN A 2 -9.67 13.41 -72.27
C ASN A 2 -9.37 13.55 -70.76
N PHE A 3 -8.31 14.29 -70.46
CA PHE A 3 -7.77 14.57 -69.13
C PHE A 3 -8.21 15.96 -68.65
N ASP A 4 -8.07 16.15 -67.33
CA ASP A 4 -7.81 17.43 -66.63
C ASP A 4 -8.99 18.40 -66.49
N SER A 5 -9.24 19.09 -65.38
CA SER A 5 -8.48 19.42 -64.14
C SER A 5 -9.54 19.67 -63.03
N ASP A 6 -9.30 19.66 -61.72
CA ASP A 6 -8.63 20.76 -61.01
C ASP A 6 -8.43 20.46 -59.50
N ILE A 7 -7.34 20.99 -58.98
CA ILE A 7 -6.77 20.90 -57.62
C ILE A 7 -7.49 21.84 -56.62
N LYS A 8 -7.35 21.57 -55.30
CA LYS A 8 -7.28 22.48 -54.09
C LYS A 8 -8.17 21.97 -52.93
N ILE A 9 -7.80 21.91 -51.64
CA ILE A 9 -6.79 22.57 -50.79
C ILE A 9 -6.61 21.72 -49.51
N ALA A 10 -5.38 21.68 -49.00
CA ALA A 10 -5.03 21.18 -47.68
C ALA A 10 -5.78 21.90 -46.55
N GLY A 11 -6.29 21.13 -45.59
CA GLY A 11 -6.84 21.64 -44.35
C GLY A 11 -6.29 20.87 -43.16
N ASP A 12 -5.01 21.11 -42.85
CA ASP A 12 -4.44 20.79 -41.55
C ASP A 12 -5.21 21.58 -40.48
N LYS A 13 -6.20 20.94 -39.88
CA LYS A 13 -6.76 21.36 -38.60
C LYS A 13 -6.56 20.18 -37.66
N PRO A 14 -5.56 20.20 -36.75
CA PRO A 14 -5.55 19.24 -35.66
C PRO A 14 -6.87 19.40 -34.91
N SER A 15 -7.55 18.27 -34.77
CA SER A 15 -8.80 18.13 -34.03
C SER A 15 -8.66 18.78 -32.65
N ILE A 16 -9.74 19.42 -32.21
CA ILE A 16 -9.86 20.12 -30.92
C ILE A 16 -9.47 19.22 -29.73
N ASP A 17 -9.45 17.89 -29.94
CA ASP A 17 -8.95 16.88 -29.00
C ASP A 17 -7.46 17.01 -28.64
N VAL A 18 -6.61 17.51 -29.55
CA VAL A 18 -5.17 17.67 -29.29
C VAL A 18 -4.89 18.83 -28.31
N LYS A 19 -5.78 19.83 -28.22
CA LYS A 19 -5.65 20.91 -27.24
C LYS A 19 -6.07 20.48 -25.83
N ARG A 20 -7.04 19.57 -25.69
CA ARG A 20 -7.47 19.07 -24.37
C ARG A 20 -6.43 18.16 -23.73
N ASN A 21 -5.78 17.30 -24.52
CA ASN A 21 -4.66 16.49 -24.02
C ASN A 21 -3.40 17.30 -23.67
N ARG A 22 -3.19 18.47 -24.29
CA ARG A 22 -2.04 19.32 -23.98
C ARG A 22 -2.23 20.15 -22.71
N LEU A 23 -3.48 20.43 -22.32
CA LEU A 23 -3.81 21.06 -21.04
C LEU A 23 -3.67 20.06 -19.88
N LEU A 24 -4.06 18.80 -20.06
CA LEU A 24 -3.86 17.72 -19.07
C LEU A 24 -2.38 17.32 -18.91
N ALA A 25 -1.56 17.49 -19.95
CA ALA A 25 -0.12 17.28 -19.86
C ALA A 25 0.61 18.39 -19.10
N GLY A 26 -0.03 19.55 -18.86
CA GLY A 26 0.54 20.68 -18.13
C GLY A 26 0.53 20.53 -16.61
N GLU A 27 -0.38 19.72 -16.06
CA GLU A 27 -0.49 19.44 -14.61
C GLU A 27 0.40 18.25 -14.18
N MET A 28 1.10 17.61 -15.12
CA MET A 28 1.97 16.47 -14.82
C MET A 28 3.32 16.87 -14.21
N GLY A 29 3.70 18.15 -14.25
CA GLY A 29 5.03 18.62 -13.84
C GLY A 29 5.23 18.68 -12.33
N GLU A 30 4.22 19.12 -11.59
CA GLU A 30 4.29 19.25 -10.11
C GLU A 30 3.93 17.90 -9.45
N ASN A 31 2.87 17.24 -9.95
CA ASN A 31 2.41 15.95 -9.43
C ASN A 31 3.33 14.76 -9.77
N ALA A 32 4.28 14.88 -10.70
CA ALA A 32 5.21 13.78 -10.99
C ALA A 32 6.24 13.56 -9.87
N GLY A 33 6.64 14.63 -9.16
CA GLY A 33 7.51 14.53 -7.99
C GLY A 33 6.80 13.83 -6.83
N GLU A 34 5.58 14.25 -6.53
CA GLU A 34 4.73 13.69 -5.46
C GLU A 34 4.35 12.22 -5.74
N ARG A 35 3.98 11.89 -6.98
CA ARG A 35 3.71 10.49 -7.39
C ARG A 35 4.95 9.60 -7.28
N ASN A 36 6.15 10.15 -7.47
CA ASN A 36 7.38 9.41 -7.21
C ASN A 36 7.58 9.18 -5.72
N ASN A 37 7.25 10.16 -4.88
CA ASN A 37 7.34 10.03 -3.42
C ASN A 37 6.41 8.94 -2.87
N ALA A 38 5.16 8.87 -3.32
CA ALA A 38 4.25 7.79 -2.95
C ALA A 38 4.81 6.40 -3.33
N LYS A 39 5.41 6.28 -4.52
CA LYS A 39 6.07 5.06 -4.96
C LYS A 39 7.29 4.71 -4.09
N TYR A 40 8.09 5.70 -3.68
CA TYR A 40 9.23 5.50 -2.78
C TYR A 40 8.79 5.06 -1.38
N LEU A 41 7.73 5.68 -0.84
CA LEU A 41 7.10 5.28 0.41
C LEU A 41 6.70 3.80 0.39
N GLY A 42 5.92 3.39 -0.61
CA GLY A 42 5.46 2.00 -0.73
C GLY A 42 6.62 1.00 -0.79
N ARG A 43 7.67 1.32 -1.55
CA ARG A 43 8.87 0.48 -1.64
C ARG A 43 9.67 0.42 -0.33
N ALA A 44 9.84 1.54 0.35
CA ALA A 44 10.58 1.61 1.61
C ALA A 44 9.87 0.77 2.71
N VAL A 45 8.55 0.91 2.81
CA VAL A 45 7.74 0.11 3.75
C VAL A 45 7.82 -1.38 3.40
N ALA A 46 7.77 -1.75 2.11
CA ALA A 46 7.86 -3.14 1.68
C ALA A 46 9.21 -3.81 1.99
N GLN A 47 10.30 -3.04 1.94
CA GLN A 47 11.63 -3.52 2.33
C GLN A 47 11.70 -3.86 3.82
N ILE A 48 11.19 -2.98 4.68
CA ILE A 48 11.19 -3.18 6.13
C ILE A 48 10.27 -4.34 6.50
N PHE A 49 9.07 -4.39 5.90
CA PHE A 49 8.15 -5.52 6.01
C PHE A 49 8.83 -6.85 5.62
N SER A 50 9.52 -6.89 4.47
CA SER A 50 10.19 -8.11 3.98
C SER A 50 11.27 -8.57 4.94
N LYS A 51 12.06 -7.64 5.50
CA LYS A 51 13.10 -7.95 6.49
C LYS A 51 12.48 -8.58 7.73
N ASP A 52 11.37 -8.04 8.22
CA ASP A 52 10.65 -8.63 9.36
C ASP A 52 10.10 -10.02 9.02
N ALA A 53 9.37 -10.14 7.92
CA ALA A 53 8.73 -11.38 7.50
C ALA A 53 9.70 -12.54 7.17
N THR A 54 10.98 -12.22 6.89
CA THR A 54 12.05 -13.19 6.62
C THR A 54 12.92 -13.53 7.84
N ASN A 55 12.94 -12.70 8.89
CA ASN A 55 13.68 -12.99 10.12
C ASN A 55 13.05 -14.13 10.93
N PHE A 56 11.74 -14.34 10.78
CA PHE A 56 11.02 -15.50 11.31
C PHE A 56 11.10 -16.66 10.30
N LYS A 57 12.28 -17.24 10.14
CA LYS A 57 12.45 -18.50 9.41
C LYS A 57 12.28 -19.67 10.37
N TYR A 58 11.58 -20.68 9.86
CA TYR A 58 11.24 -22.00 10.39
C TYR A 58 12.37 -22.74 11.12
N GLU A 59 12.80 -22.24 12.27
CA GLU A 59 13.59 -23.02 13.23
C GLU A 59 12.62 -23.47 14.33
N ASP A 60 12.21 -24.74 14.21
CA ASP A 60 11.43 -25.57 15.14
C ASP A 60 10.04 -25.08 15.57
N ASP A 61 9.02 -25.86 15.20
CA ASP A 61 7.66 -25.92 15.80
C ASP A 61 6.89 -24.60 16.00
N GLY A 62 7.38 -23.50 15.42
CA GLY A 62 6.76 -22.18 15.52
C GLY A 62 5.36 -22.16 14.91
N ASP A 63 4.45 -21.52 15.64
CA ASP A 63 3.04 -21.34 15.28
C ASP A 63 2.93 -20.64 13.91
N TYR A 64 2.81 -21.45 12.84
CA TYR A 64 2.71 -20.96 11.46
C TYR A 64 1.55 -19.98 11.30
N GLU A 65 0.46 -20.19 12.05
CA GLU A 65 -0.68 -19.28 12.10
C GLU A 65 -0.25 -17.91 12.61
N MET A 66 0.49 -17.85 13.73
CA MET A 66 1.03 -16.59 14.25
C MET A 66 1.90 -15.86 13.23
N ILE A 67 2.75 -16.56 12.48
CA ILE A 67 3.58 -15.96 11.43
C ILE A 67 2.71 -15.36 10.31
N VAL A 68 1.70 -16.10 9.86
CA VAL A 68 0.75 -15.61 8.85
C VAL A 68 0.00 -14.39 9.38
N GLN A 69 -0.54 -14.45 10.60
CA GLN A 69 -1.28 -13.35 11.19
C GLN A 69 -0.40 -12.12 11.46
N ARG A 70 0.87 -12.29 11.79
CA ARG A 70 1.84 -11.19 11.87
C ARG A 70 1.97 -10.49 10.52
N ARG A 71 2.20 -11.25 9.45
CA ARG A 71 2.31 -10.69 8.09
C ARG A 71 1.02 -9.98 7.68
N MET A 72 -0.14 -10.56 7.97
CA MET A 72 -1.44 -9.95 7.74
C MET A 72 -1.60 -8.62 8.47
N LEU A 73 -1.25 -8.56 9.76
CA LEU A 73 -1.34 -7.34 10.56
C LEU A 73 -0.41 -6.24 10.02
N LEU A 74 0.84 -6.56 9.70
CA LEU A 74 1.79 -5.56 9.19
C LEU A 74 1.39 -5.07 7.79
N SER A 75 0.87 -5.96 6.94
CA SER A 75 0.33 -5.61 5.62
C SER A 75 -0.88 -4.67 5.75
N PHE A 76 -1.82 -4.98 6.65
CA PHE A 76 -2.96 -4.11 6.97
C PHE A 76 -2.48 -2.74 7.47
N THR A 77 -1.49 -2.73 8.36
CA THR A 77 -0.93 -1.51 8.95
C THR A 77 -0.29 -0.62 7.89
N ALA A 78 0.39 -1.21 6.89
CA ALA A 78 0.89 -0.48 5.72
C ALA A 78 -0.26 0.18 4.95
N THR A 79 -1.31 -0.59 4.63
CA THR A 79 -2.45 -0.10 3.85
C THR A 79 -3.14 1.09 4.53
N VAL A 80 -3.54 0.97 5.80
CA VAL A 80 -4.18 2.10 6.52
C VAL A 80 -3.22 3.25 6.76
N GLY A 81 -1.92 2.98 6.83
CA GLY A 81 -0.89 4.01 6.91
C GLY A 81 -0.77 4.82 5.62
N PHE A 82 -0.82 4.16 4.45
CA PHE A 82 -0.84 4.86 3.16
C PHE A 82 -2.10 5.72 3.02
N GLU A 83 -3.27 5.16 3.34
CA GLU A 83 -4.55 5.89 3.36
C GLU A 83 -4.52 7.12 4.29
N ARG A 84 -3.74 7.05 5.38
CA ARG A 84 -3.67 8.12 6.38
C ARG A 84 -2.65 9.21 6.05
N TYR A 85 -1.52 8.86 5.45
CA TYR A 85 -0.37 9.77 5.33
C TYR A 85 -0.09 10.23 3.90
N CYS A 86 -0.66 9.58 2.88
CA CYS A 86 -0.62 10.11 1.53
C CYS A 86 -1.56 11.33 1.39
N SER A 87 -1.23 12.22 0.45
CA SER A 87 -1.95 13.45 0.14
C SER A 87 -3.37 13.20 -0.36
N ASP A 88 -3.56 12.16 -1.17
CA ASP A 88 -4.84 11.73 -1.72
C ASP A 88 -4.92 10.22 -1.98
N ASP A 89 -6.11 9.74 -2.36
CA ASP A 89 -6.40 8.34 -2.67
C ASP A 89 -5.57 7.80 -3.86
N THR A 90 -5.16 8.67 -4.79
CA THR A 90 -4.33 8.28 -5.94
C THR A 90 -2.93 7.92 -5.45
N ASP A 91 -2.34 8.76 -4.61
CA ASP A 91 -1.02 8.54 -4.03
C ASP A 91 -1.02 7.35 -3.05
N ALA A 92 -2.06 7.19 -2.24
CA ALA A 92 -2.23 5.99 -1.42
C ALA A 92 -2.28 4.71 -2.29
N GLY A 93 -3.00 4.76 -3.41
CA GLY A 93 -3.04 3.68 -4.40
C GLY A 93 -1.68 3.40 -5.05
N ILE A 94 -0.90 4.44 -5.36
CA ILE A 94 0.46 4.30 -5.91
C ILE A 94 1.40 3.65 -4.88
N ALA A 95 1.35 4.08 -3.62
CA ALA A 95 2.13 3.50 -2.53
C ALA A 95 1.77 2.03 -2.30
N GLN A 96 0.46 1.71 -2.22
CA GLN A 96 -0.02 0.35 -2.08
C GLN A 96 0.44 -0.53 -3.25
N LYS A 97 0.31 -0.05 -4.49
CA LYS A 97 0.78 -0.79 -5.67
C LYS A 97 2.29 -1.03 -5.62
N ALA A 98 3.08 -0.01 -5.26
CA ALA A 98 4.52 -0.13 -5.15
C ALA A 98 4.96 -1.11 -4.05
N PHE A 99 4.22 -1.17 -2.95
CA PHE A 99 4.42 -2.15 -1.88
C PHE A 99 4.19 -3.58 -2.40
N ILE A 100 3.05 -3.82 -3.05
CA ILE A 100 2.69 -5.14 -3.58
C ILE A 100 3.63 -5.57 -4.71
N ASP A 101 3.99 -4.68 -5.64
CA ASP A 101 4.93 -4.95 -6.72
C ASP A 101 6.30 -5.37 -6.16
N TYR A 102 6.80 -4.67 -5.14
CA TYR A 102 8.07 -5.02 -4.49
C TYR A 102 8.01 -6.42 -3.88
N LEU A 103 6.95 -6.77 -3.14
CA LEU A 103 6.81 -8.11 -2.56
C LEU A 103 6.67 -9.19 -3.64
N LYS A 104 5.94 -8.91 -4.72
CA LYS A 104 5.78 -9.84 -5.83
C LYS A 104 7.11 -10.15 -6.53
N GLU A 105 7.97 -9.15 -6.68
CA GLU A 105 9.29 -9.29 -7.32
C GLU A 105 10.32 -9.97 -6.41
N ASN A 106 10.32 -9.66 -5.11
CA ASN A 106 11.42 -10.06 -4.20
C ASN A 106 11.04 -11.20 -3.25
N ASN A 107 9.77 -11.33 -2.86
CA ASN A 107 9.31 -12.26 -1.81
C ASN A 107 7.88 -12.79 -2.10
N PRO A 108 7.65 -13.50 -3.22
CA PRO A 108 6.29 -13.89 -3.65
C PRO A 108 5.56 -14.80 -2.66
N GLU A 109 6.27 -15.66 -1.91
CA GLU A 109 5.65 -16.51 -0.89
C GLU A 109 5.18 -15.72 0.33
N ILE A 110 5.88 -14.64 0.70
CA ILE A 110 5.43 -13.75 1.76
C ILE A 110 4.15 -13.04 1.31
N LEU A 111 4.10 -12.54 0.07
CA LEU A 111 2.91 -11.87 -0.46
C LEU A 111 1.64 -12.74 -0.34
N LYS A 112 1.73 -14.03 -0.70
CA LYS A 112 0.58 -14.96 -0.62
C LYS A 112 -0.02 -15.09 0.78
N THR A 113 0.79 -14.89 1.82
CA THR A 113 0.37 -14.98 3.23
C THR A 113 0.07 -13.62 3.86
N SER A 114 0.04 -12.55 3.05
CA SER A 114 -0.07 -11.16 3.53
C SER A 114 -1.28 -10.41 2.94
N THR A 115 -2.12 -11.07 2.13
CA THR A 115 -3.20 -10.42 1.38
C THR A 115 -4.55 -11.14 1.51
N ASP A 116 -4.91 -11.63 2.70
CA ASP A 116 -6.26 -12.14 2.98
C ASP A 116 -7.26 -11.02 3.33
N THR A 117 -8.28 -10.90 2.49
CA THR A 117 -9.40 -9.95 2.64
C THR A 117 -10.27 -10.21 3.88
N GLY A 118 -10.32 -11.45 4.37
CA GLY A 118 -11.08 -11.82 5.56
C GLY A 118 -10.51 -11.17 6.82
N ALA A 119 -9.23 -11.41 7.10
CA ALA A 119 -8.56 -10.80 8.26
C ALA A 119 -8.54 -9.26 8.19
N PHE A 120 -8.34 -8.67 6.99
CA PHE A 120 -8.38 -7.21 6.82
C PHE A 120 -9.73 -6.62 7.26
N SER A 121 -10.84 -7.31 7.00
CA SER A 121 -12.17 -6.83 7.39
C SER A 121 -12.33 -6.69 8.90
N PHE A 122 -11.78 -7.63 9.67
CA PHE A 122 -11.76 -7.56 11.13
C PHE A 122 -10.87 -6.42 11.63
N TYR A 123 -9.68 -6.26 11.05
CA TYR A 123 -8.80 -5.16 11.42
C TYR A 123 -9.40 -3.79 11.08
N TYR A 124 -10.06 -3.60 9.94
CA TYR A 124 -10.78 -2.37 9.62
C TYR A 124 -11.95 -2.11 10.59
N LEU A 125 -12.61 -3.14 11.10
CA LEU A 125 -13.66 -2.99 12.13
C LEU A 125 -13.07 -2.49 13.46
N ALA A 126 -11.92 -3.04 13.87
CA ALA A 126 -11.19 -2.59 15.05
C ALA A 126 -10.69 -1.14 14.89
N TYR A 127 -10.09 -0.83 13.73
CA TYR A 127 -9.52 0.47 13.41
C TYR A 127 -10.56 1.60 13.38
N ARG A 128 -11.70 1.39 12.70
CA ARG A 128 -12.73 2.43 12.52
C ARG A 128 -13.45 2.84 13.81
N ARG A 129 -13.36 2.05 14.88
CA ARG A 129 -13.96 2.39 16.18
C ARG A 129 -13.27 3.58 16.86
N GLY A 130 -12.02 3.90 16.48
CA GLY A 130 -11.32 5.13 16.87
C GLY A 130 -10.89 5.27 18.34
N ILE A 131 -11.40 4.44 19.24
CA ILE A 131 -11.08 4.42 20.67
C ILE A 131 -10.28 3.15 20.99
N GLU A 132 -9.11 3.30 21.62
CA GLU A 132 -8.20 2.19 21.97
C GLU A 132 -7.91 1.29 20.76
N VAL A 133 -7.56 1.92 19.62
CA VAL A 133 -7.36 1.23 18.34
C VAL A 133 -6.28 0.16 18.46
N ASP A 134 -5.14 0.52 19.02
CA ASP A 134 -4.01 -0.35 19.35
C ASP A 134 -4.45 -1.60 20.12
N ARG A 135 -5.15 -1.41 21.24
CA ARG A 135 -5.65 -2.52 22.07
C ARG A 135 -6.63 -3.43 21.30
N ARG A 136 -7.54 -2.85 20.53
CA ARG A 136 -8.53 -3.60 19.73
C ARG A 136 -7.88 -4.37 18.59
N ILE A 137 -6.83 -3.81 18.00
CA ILE A 137 -6.01 -4.50 16.99
C ILE A 137 -5.32 -5.70 17.65
N GLY A 138 -4.75 -5.53 18.84
CA GLY A 138 -4.18 -6.64 19.64
C GLY A 138 -5.19 -7.77 19.90
N GLN A 139 -6.41 -7.43 20.34
CA GLN A 139 -7.51 -8.40 20.51
C GLN A 139 -7.87 -9.13 19.22
N THR A 140 -7.94 -8.39 18.11
CA THR A 140 -8.25 -8.96 16.80
C THR A 140 -7.14 -9.91 16.35
N PHE A 141 -5.88 -9.55 16.58
CA PHE A 141 -4.73 -10.39 16.28
C PHE A 141 -4.76 -11.70 17.09
N ALA A 142 -5.00 -11.63 18.40
CA ALA A 142 -5.10 -12.82 19.24
C ALA A 142 -6.23 -13.75 18.79
N MET A 143 -7.41 -13.19 18.48
CA MET A 143 -8.54 -13.94 17.92
C MET A 143 -8.18 -14.63 16.60
N LEU A 144 -7.52 -13.92 15.67
CA LEU A 144 -7.12 -14.49 14.38
C LEU A 144 -6.02 -15.55 14.50
N CYS A 145 -5.18 -15.47 15.54
CA CYS A 145 -4.23 -16.52 15.91
C CYS A 145 -4.90 -17.71 16.62
N SER A 146 -6.23 -17.73 16.80
CA SER A 146 -6.96 -18.73 17.60
C SER A 146 -6.60 -18.75 19.11
N HIS A 147 -6.14 -17.62 19.64
CA HIS A 147 -5.79 -17.39 21.05
C HIS A 147 -6.66 -16.28 21.66
N ASP A 148 -7.97 -16.30 21.37
CA ASP A 148 -8.90 -15.29 21.90
C ASP A 148 -8.86 -15.24 23.44
N GLY A 149 -8.79 -14.02 23.98
CA GLY A 149 -8.63 -13.78 25.43
C GLY A 149 -7.22 -13.99 25.99
N ASP A 150 -6.24 -14.47 25.22
CA ASP A 150 -4.85 -14.58 25.66
C ASP A 150 -4.16 -13.19 25.67
N ASN A 151 -3.67 -12.78 26.84
CA ASN A 151 -3.02 -11.47 27.00
C ASN A 151 -1.67 -11.38 26.28
N VAL A 152 -0.92 -12.48 26.16
CA VAL A 152 0.40 -12.49 25.49
C VAL A 152 0.23 -12.20 23.99
N TYR A 153 -0.74 -12.86 23.35
CA TYR A 153 -1.03 -12.61 21.95
C TYR A 153 -1.63 -11.21 21.73
N GLN A 154 -2.46 -10.73 22.66
CA GLN A 154 -3.00 -9.36 22.59
C GLN A 154 -1.92 -8.30 22.65
N GLU A 155 -1.04 -8.37 23.66
CA GLU A 155 0.08 -7.45 23.82
C GLU A 155 1.06 -7.54 22.64
N LEU A 156 1.29 -8.73 22.09
CA LEU A 156 2.09 -8.91 20.89
C LEU A 156 1.47 -8.20 19.69
N GLY A 157 0.18 -8.41 19.42
CA GLY A 157 -0.52 -7.75 18.31
C GLY A 157 -0.54 -6.23 18.44
N GLU A 158 -0.75 -5.72 19.66
CA GLU A 158 -0.68 -4.30 19.98
C GLU A 158 0.72 -3.73 19.70
N ALA A 159 1.77 -4.39 20.21
CA ALA A 159 3.15 -3.98 20.02
C ALA A 159 3.54 -3.98 18.53
N LEU A 160 3.12 -4.99 17.76
CA LEU A 160 3.36 -5.07 16.33
C LEU A 160 2.70 -3.93 15.57
N TYR A 161 1.44 -3.65 15.88
CA TYR A 161 0.69 -2.54 15.27
C TYR A 161 1.35 -1.20 15.57
N CYS A 162 1.68 -0.94 16.84
CA CYS A 162 2.31 0.31 17.28
C CYS A 162 3.68 0.51 16.64
N TRP A 163 4.52 -0.53 16.64
CA TRP A 163 5.84 -0.50 16.03
C TRP A 163 5.73 -0.20 14.53
N PHE A 164 4.92 -0.96 13.80
CA PHE A 164 4.89 -0.82 12.35
C PHE A 164 4.14 0.43 11.89
N SER A 165 3.15 0.89 12.66
CA SER A 165 2.53 2.21 12.44
C SER A 165 3.56 3.33 12.55
N SER A 166 4.48 3.22 13.52
CA SER A 166 5.59 4.19 13.68
C SER A 166 6.57 4.14 12.51
N VAL A 167 6.90 2.93 12.02
CA VAL A 167 7.71 2.75 10.82
C VAL A 167 7.08 3.41 9.60
N VAL A 168 5.79 3.14 9.34
CA VAL A 168 5.08 3.69 8.17
C VAL A 168 5.02 5.21 8.27
N LYS A 169 4.73 5.75 9.45
CA LYS A 169 4.74 7.19 9.71
C LYS A 169 6.11 7.82 9.42
N GLU A 170 7.20 7.23 9.92
CA GLU A 170 8.56 7.75 9.69
C GLU A 170 8.91 7.76 8.19
N GLN A 171 8.52 6.72 7.44
CA GLN A 171 8.73 6.72 5.98
C GLN A 171 7.85 7.77 5.29
N ALA A 172 6.60 7.94 5.73
CA ALA A 172 5.72 8.95 5.16
C ALA A 172 6.21 10.37 5.46
N GLU A 173 6.79 10.62 6.63
CA GLU A 173 7.44 11.90 6.95
C GLU A 173 8.62 12.19 6.03
N LYS A 174 9.37 11.16 5.63
CA LYS A 174 10.51 11.30 4.70
C LYS A 174 10.09 11.63 3.28
N PHE A 175 9.03 11.00 2.78
CA PHE A 175 8.65 11.06 1.37
C PHE A 175 7.44 11.95 1.09
N CYS A 176 6.44 12.00 1.98
CA CYS A 176 5.15 12.64 1.72
C CYS A 176 4.91 13.93 2.52
N LEU A 177 5.62 14.14 3.64
CA LEU A 177 5.43 15.32 4.50
C LEU A 177 6.67 16.22 4.58
N SER A 178 7.66 16.01 3.69
CA SER A 178 8.94 16.74 3.65
C SER A 178 8.95 17.92 2.68
#